data_AF-A0A2P9HBH8-F1
#
_entry.id   AF-A0A2P9HBH8-F1
#
_cell.length_a   1.000
_cell.length_b   1.000
_cell.length_c   1.000
_cell.angle_alpha   90.00
_cell.angle_beta   90.00
_cell.angle_gamma   90.00
#
_symmetry.space_group_name_H-M   'P 1'
#
loop_
_entity.id
_entity.type
_entity.pdbx_description
1 polymer ?
#
loop_
_entity_poly.entity_id
_entity_poly.type
_entity_poly.pdbx_seq_one_letter_code
_entity_poly.pdbx_strand_id
1 'polypeptide(L)'
;MSVEGDILASSTATYALSQPRAGWTEQDPALWIEGARKAVASVMAQCPEIELLCVGLSGQMHGLTPLDEIEKFCVRQSCGTISATLLKWRKSQQRLAGWML
;
A
#
# COMPACT_ATOMS: atom_id res chain seq x y z
N MET A 1 -9.77 2.85 -7.16
CA MET A 1 -10.30 2.10 -8.28
C MET A 1 -11.79 2.00 -8.12
N SER A 2 -12.52 2.78 -8.92
CA SER A 2 -13.94 2.57 -9.19
C SER A 2 -14.15 1.17 -9.80
N VAL A 3 -15.40 0.74 -9.95
CA VAL A 3 -15.69 -0.54 -10.59
C VAL A 3 -15.36 -0.51 -12.09
N GLU A 4 -15.23 0.68 -12.66
CA GLU A 4 -14.81 0.99 -14.02
C GLU A 4 -13.28 1.10 -14.18
N GLY A 5 -12.54 1.15 -13.07
CA GLY A 5 -11.08 1.18 -13.09
C GLY A 5 -10.42 2.52 -12.75
N ASP A 6 -11.19 3.52 -12.32
CA ASP A 6 -10.67 4.87 -12.08
C ASP A 6 -9.94 4.99 -10.75
N ILE A 7 -8.78 5.64 -10.74
CA ILE A 7 -8.06 5.95 -9.49
C ILE A 7 -8.85 7.01 -8.73
N LEU A 8 -9.22 6.70 -7.47
CA LEU A 8 -10.06 7.58 -6.63
C LEU A 8 -9.20 8.52 -5.78
N ALA A 9 -8.07 8.02 -5.28
CA ALA A 9 -7.04 8.77 -4.59
C ALA A 9 -5.72 7.98 -4.65
N SER A 10 -4.60 8.68 -4.50
CA SER A 10 -3.26 8.10 -4.50
C SER A 10 -2.40 8.84 -3.47
N SER A 11 -1.53 8.10 -2.79
CA SER A 11 -0.55 8.68 -1.89
C SER A 11 0.74 7.87 -1.90
N THR A 12 1.84 8.56 -1.60
CA THR A 12 3.18 7.99 -1.59
C THR A 12 3.86 8.37 -0.30
N ALA A 13 4.48 7.39 0.36
CA ALA A 13 5.33 7.61 1.51
C ALA A 13 6.77 7.26 1.14
N THR A 14 7.69 8.19 1.39
CA THR A 14 9.13 7.95 1.20
C THR A 14 9.74 7.39 2.48
N TYR A 15 10.82 6.64 2.32
CA TYR A 15 11.62 6.11 3.41
C TYR A 15 13.09 6.09 2.99
N ALA A 16 13.98 6.15 3.98
CA ALA A 16 15.41 6.27 3.75
C ALA A 16 16.02 4.96 3.23
N LEU A 17 17.11 5.08 2.50
CA LEU A 17 17.96 3.99 2.07
C LEU A 17 19.34 4.13 2.73
N SER A 18 19.94 3.01 3.11
CA SER A 18 21.25 2.95 3.77
C SER A 18 22.33 2.50 2.78
N GLN A 19 23.48 3.17 2.81
CA GLN A 19 24.65 2.84 1.99
C GLN A 19 25.91 2.79 2.89
N PRO A 20 26.01 1.80 3.79
CA PRO A 20 27.07 1.77 4.79
C PRO A 20 28.46 1.53 4.17
N ARG A 21 28.52 0.99 2.95
CA ARG A 21 29.76 0.72 2.19
C ARG A 21 29.55 1.03 0.71
N ALA A 22 30.64 1.34 0.01
CA ALA A 22 30.60 1.54 -1.43
C ALA A 22 30.05 0.29 -2.15
N GLY A 23 29.09 0.51 -3.06
CA GLY A 23 28.39 -0.56 -3.78
C GLY A 23 27.29 -1.28 -2.98
N TRP A 24 27.06 -0.90 -1.72
CA TRP A 24 25.98 -1.46 -0.91
C TRP A 24 24.77 -0.54 -0.93
N THR A 25 23.60 -1.17 -0.90
CA THR A 25 22.30 -0.49 -0.89
C THR A 25 21.41 -1.38 -0.06
N GLU A 26 21.06 -0.90 1.13
CA GLU A 26 20.35 -1.65 2.15
C GLU A 26 19.13 -0.88 2.59
N GLN A 27 18.08 -1.61 2.93
CA GLN A 27 16.86 -1.04 3.51
C GLN A 27 16.47 -1.88 4.71
N ASP A 28 15.91 -1.22 5.71
CA ASP A 28 15.24 -1.88 6.82
C ASP A 28 13.78 -2.18 6.42
N PRO A 29 13.36 -3.44 6.34
CA PRO A 29 11.98 -3.80 6.00
C PRO A 29 10.92 -3.24 6.93
N ALA A 30 11.26 -2.89 8.17
CA ALA A 30 10.33 -2.20 9.06
C ALA A 30 9.90 -0.84 8.48
N LEU A 31 10.79 -0.18 7.73
CA LEU A 31 10.47 1.07 7.04
C LEU A 31 9.47 0.86 5.91
N TRP A 32 9.43 -0.32 5.29
CA TRP A 32 8.44 -0.63 4.26
C TRP A 32 7.04 -0.72 4.86
N ILE A 33 6.91 -1.42 5.99
CA ILE A 33 5.63 -1.56 6.71
C ILE A 33 5.14 -0.19 7.14
N GLU A 34 6.02 0.64 7.71
CA GLU A 34 5.66 1.98 8.15
C GLU A 34 5.29 2.89 6.97
N GLY A 35 6.02 2.82 5.86
CA GLY A 35 5.70 3.52 4.62
C GLY A 35 4.34 3.12 4.05
N ALA A 36 4.05 1.82 4.01
CA ALA A 36 2.75 1.31 3.56
C ALA A 36 1.61 1.80 4.46
N ARG A 37 1.76 1.74 5.79
CA ARG A 37 0.75 2.25 6.75
C ARG A 37 0.48 3.73 6.54
N LYS A 38 1.53 4.54 6.39
CA LYS A 38 1.41 5.99 6.11
C LYS A 38 0.68 6.27 4.80
N ALA A 39 1.08 5.58 3.72
CA ALA A 39 0.46 5.76 2.40
C ALA A 39 -1.03 5.38 2.43
N VAL A 40 -1.37 4.22 3.02
CA VAL A 40 -2.77 3.76 3.14
C VAL A 40 -3.59 4.72 3.99
N ALA A 41 -3.09 5.13 5.17
CA ALA A 41 -3.80 6.07 6.03
C ALA A 41 -4.07 7.41 5.32
N SER A 42 -3.09 7.91 4.56
CA SER A 42 -3.21 9.14 3.78
C SER A 42 -4.27 9.03 2.67
N VAL A 43 -4.34 7.91 1.96
CA VAL A 43 -5.39 7.70 0.94
C VAL A 43 -6.77 7.55 1.59
N MET A 44 -6.88 6.83 2.72
CA MET A 44 -8.15 6.69 3.44
C MET A 44 -8.67 8.03 3.95
N ALA A 45 -7.78 8.93 4.39
CA ALA A 45 -8.16 10.28 4.83
C ALA A 45 -8.71 11.16 3.68
N GLN A 46 -8.31 10.91 2.44
CA GLN A 46 -8.81 11.62 1.26
C GLN A 46 -10.18 11.13 0.78
N CYS A 47 -10.59 9.93 1.20
CA CYS A 47 -11.85 9.30 0.79
C CYS A 47 -12.59 8.66 1.99
N PRO A 48 -13.01 9.46 2.99
CA PRO A 48 -13.58 8.94 4.24
C PRO A 48 -14.90 8.17 4.07
N GLU A 49 -15.63 8.42 2.99
CA GLU A 49 -16.88 7.74 2.65
C GLU A 49 -16.69 6.39 1.92
N ILE A 50 -15.45 5.96 1.65
CA ILE A 50 -15.16 4.73 0.92
C ILE A 50 -14.89 3.57 1.88
N GLU A 51 -15.57 2.44 1.62
CA GLU A 51 -15.29 1.16 2.26
C GLU A 51 -14.14 0.44 1.52
N LEU A 52 -13.07 0.11 2.25
CA LEU A 52 -11.91 -0.63 1.72
C LEU A 52 -12.21 -2.13 1.73
N LEU A 53 -12.22 -2.75 0.55
CA LEU A 53 -12.45 -4.20 0.43
C LEU A 53 -11.17 -5.02 0.40
N CYS A 54 -10.17 -4.53 -0.32
CA CYS A 54 -8.95 -5.28 -0.59
C CYS A 54 -7.79 -4.32 -0.79
N VAL A 55 -6.59 -4.86 -0.59
CA VAL A 55 -5.32 -4.18 -0.82
C VAL A 55 -4.56 -4.97 -1.87
N GLY A 56 -4.24 -4.33 -2.99
CA GLY A 56 -3.26 -4.83 -3.95
C GLY A 56 -1.88 -4.32 -3.59
N LEU A 57 -0.88 -5.20 -3.59
CA LEU A 57 0.51 -4.84 -3.33
C LEU A 57 1.37 -5.14 -4.55
N SER A 58 2.25 -4.21 -4.88
CA SER A 58 3.39 -4.40 -5.77
C SER A 58 4.64 -3.86 -5.08
N GLY A 59 5.82 -4.30 -5.50
CA GLY A 59 7.05 -3.92 -4.82
C GLY A 59 8.29 -4.20 -5.65
N GLN A 60 9.44 -3.79 -5.11
CA GLN A 60 10.75 -4.02 -5.70
C GLN A 60 11.03 -5.51 -5.88
N MET A 61 11.67 -5.86 -6.99
CA MET A 61 12.11 -7.22 -7.27
C MET A 61 13.59 -7.41 -6.90
N HIS A 62 14.00 -8.67 -6.71
CA HIS A 62 15.39 -9.11 -6.47
C HIS A 62 16.05 -8.68 -5.15
N GLY A 63 15.27 -8.30 -4.13
CA GLY A 63 15.80 -8.08 -2.78
C GLY A 63 16.00 -9.39 -2.02
N LEU A 64 17.02 -9.43 -1.15
CA LEU A 64 17.25 -10.54 -0.21
C LEU A 64 16.85 -10.13 1.20
N THR A 65 15.80 -10.74 1.75
CA THR A 65 15.32 -10.53 3.13
C THR A 65 15.55 -11.80 3.96
N PRO A 66 16.72 -11.97 4.60
CA PRO A 66 16.92 -13.05 5.56
C PRO A 66 16.01 -12.84 6.76
N LEU A 67 15.39 -13.93 7.22
CA LEU A 67 14.56 -13.99 8.41
C LEU A 67 15.22 -14.94 9.40
N ASP A 68 15.34 -14.52 10.66
CA ASP A 68 15.62 -15.42 11.78
C ASP A 68 14.32 -15.83 12.48
N GLU A 69 14.39 -16.73 13.45
CA GLU A 69 13.23 -17.18 14.24
C GLU A 69 12.58 -16.05 15.05
N ILE A 70 13.19 -14.87 15.11
CA ILE A 70 12.80 -13.72 15.92
C ILE A 70 12.40 -12.52 15.03
N GLU A 71 12.14 -12.76 13.74
CA GLU A 71 11.71 -11.76 12.75
C GLU A 71 12.63 -10.53 12.68
N LYS A 72 13.95 -10.70 12.79
CA LYS A 72 14.89 -9.60 12.55
C LYS A 72 15.18 -9.47 11.05
N PHE A 73 14.93 -8.27 10.54
CA PHE A 73 15.01 -7.97 9.12
C PHE A 73 16.29 -7.18 8.76
N CYS A 74 17.01 -7.59 7.72
CA CYS A 74 18.10 -6.81 7.11
C CYS A 74 18.18 -7.10 5.61
N VAL A 75 17.79 -6.16 4.75
CA VAL A 75 17.77 -6.40 3.30
C VAL A 75 18.99 -5.84 2.59
N ARG A 76 19.56 -6.66 1.69
CA ARG A 76 20.54 -6.22 0.68
C ARG A 76 19.89 -6.14 -0.70
N GLN A 77 19.91 -4.91 -1.27
CA GLN A 77 19.38 -4.43 -2.57
C GLN A 77 17.84 -4.48 -2.74
N SER A 78 17.16 -3.71 -3.61
CA SER A 78 17.48 -2.51 -4.42
C SER A 78 16.41 -1.42 -4.16
N CYS A 79 16.75 -0.16 -4.44
CA CYS A 79 15.96 1.06 -4.21
C CYS A 79 14.51 0.99 -4.72
N GLY A 80 13.54 1.47 -3.93
CA GLY A 80 12.12 1.50 -4.31
C GLY A 80 11.26 2.43 -3.46
N THR A 81 10.05 2.72 -3.96
CA THR A 81 9.03 3.59 -3.36
C THR A 81 7.76 2.77 -3.16
N ILE A 82 7.04 2.94 -2.04
CA ILE A 82 5.75 2.27 -1.80
C ILE A 82 4.61 3.19 -2.23
N SER A 83 3.78 2.69 -3.14
CA SER A 83 2.56 3.35 -3.60
C SER A 83 1.35 2.50 -3.23
N ALA A 84 0.33 3.13 -2.65
CA ALA A 84 -0.93 2.47 -2.32
C ALA A 84 -2.06 3.05 -3.18
N THR A 85 -2.83 2.17 -3.83
CA THR A 85 -4.01 2.52 -4.61
C THR A 85 -5.22 1.80 -4.02
N LEU A 86 -6.24 2.55 -3.60
CA LEU A 86 -7.45 1.97 -2.98
C LEU A 86 -8.38 1.34 -4.03
N LEU A 87 -9.04 0.22 -3.73
CA LEU A 87 -10.11 -0.39 -4.53
C LEU A 87 -11.47 -0.26 -3.82
N LYS A 88 -12.53 0.16 -4.53
CA LYS A 88 -13.89 0.36 -3.99
C LYS A 88 -14.80 -0.85 -4.27
N TRP A 89 -15.71 -1.11 -3.34
CA TRP A 89 -16.99 -1.77 -3.64
C TRP A 89 -18.14 -0.99 -3.01
N ARG A 90 -19.26 -0.98 -3.71
CA ARG A 90 -20.49 -0.32 -3.26
C ARG A 90 -21.48 -1.40 -2.87
N LYS A 91 -21.89 -1.47 -1.60
CA LYS A 91 -23.12 -2.20 -1.23
C LYS A 91 -24.29 -1.59 -2.01
N SER A 92 -24.90 -2.39 -2.89
CA SER A 92 -26.18 -2.07 -3.51
C SER A 92 -27.24 -1.95 -2.41
N GLN A 93 -27.59 -0.72 -2.05
CA GLN A 93 -28.85 -0.40 -1.39
C GLN A 93 -29.84 0.05 -2.46
N GLN A 94 -30.31 -0.88 -3.29
CA GLN A 94 -31.55 -0.68 -4.04
C GLN A 94 -32.71 -0.91 -3.07
N ARG A 95 -33.15 0.19 -2.45
CA ARG A 95 -34.45 0.29 -1.78
C ARG A 95 -35.56 -0.05 -2.78
N LEU A 96 -36.33 -1.08 -2.46
CA LEU A 96 -37.68 -1.32 -2.97
C LEU A 96 -38.56 -0.09 -2.66
N ALA A 97 -38.79 0.77 -3.63
CA ALA A 97 -39.86 1.78 -3.58
C ALA A 97 -40.19 2.22 -5.01
N GLY A 98 -41.29 1.71 -5.57
CA GLY A 98 -41.82 2.25 -6.83
C GLY A 98 -42.60 1.30 -7.74
N TRP A 99 -43.34 0.32 -7.22
CA TRP A 99 -44.33 -0.43 -8.00
C TRP A 99 -45.60 -0.61 -7.14
N MET A 100 -46.30 0.49 -6.88
CA MET A 100 -47.72 0.48 -6.54
C MET A 100 -48.27 1.88 -6.85
N LEU A 101 -48.69 2.06 -8.10
CA LEU A 101 -49.84 2.81 -8.61
C LEU A 101 -49.82 2.73 -10.14
#